data_AF-A0A1H4DTI0-F1
#
_entry.id   AF-A0A1H4DTI0-F1
#
_cell.length_a   1.000
_cell.length_b   1.000
_cell.length_c   1.000
_cell.angle_alpha   90.00
_cell.angle_beta   90.00
_cell.angle_gamma   90.00
#
_symmetry.space_group_name_H-M   'P 1'
#
loop_
_entity.id
_entity.type
_entity.pdbx_description
1 polymer ?
#
loop_
_entity_poly.entity_id
_entity_poly.type
_entity_poly.pdbx_seq_one_letter_code
_entity_poly.pdbx_strand_id
1 'polypeptide(L)'
;MTYKNIFIIFLIISFSVNFDGVAQKIKIKKGIISIDKNPVAKHEEQGLNTDIFYFLDGKKAFEVDFKSVTVSPTEAHQWLVMTSAEGEKTEIPYEVLTVSFNSKKILIHLLMEKYKIFTSQKLDADQLSIFFAEERESLSDQYLKAGMAAAEEAAKREEILGQYKPFVKEDGSIIFGGSFGSKIVGYVHYYKSSQQYAIKDLDGIQVAMTEKPQKMAQTTVFAKTYTDETFEFDRGSSTMLKSNFSRNFAQIFVEETVGRNYRLGREAKSHKAKMHQEKIIVAKENSVNLYKIKGYVINEDGEKINGDITAIFEPLDLNPQDGNDVLKSLNVIDKYGKYMSMTYLNDRGKTRTKEFKAKNAIEFCVDIDGQMQCYVGMQTKGNAMKKLMNASNLGFNNAYFYKRIYKLNEHQLLIKPDEASIYVIKVSDQSKAFMVDDRNNSNLSSALADYLSACSQLAKDIENEEFDLKNEENLKNILEEYQACL
;
A
#
# COMPACT_ATOMS: atom_id res chain seq x y z
N MET A 1 4.42 -17.11 -64.72
CA MET A 1 3.91 -18.43 -64.30
C MET A 1 3.33 -18.25 -62.89
N THR A 2 2.17 -17.61 -62.77
CA THR A 2 0.82 -18.19 -62.59
C THR A 2 0.58 -18.91 -61.25
N TYR A 3 -0.39 -18.35 -60.49
CA TYR A 3 -1.16 -18.89 -59.36
C TYR A 3 -0.41 -19.01 -58.00
N LYS A 4 -1.01 -18.72 -56.85
CA LYS A 4 -2.42 -18.50 -56.48
C LYS A 4 -2.47 -17.79 -55.12
N ASN A 5 -3.29 -16.76 -54.99
CA ASN A 5 -3.70 -16.19 -53.70
C ASN A 5 -4.37 -17.29 -52.86
N ILE A 6 -3.77 -17.63 -51.71
CA ILE A 6 -4.44 -18.38 -50.66
C ILE A 6 -4.97 -17.37 -49.67
N PHE A 7 -6.24 -17.04 -49.86
CA PHE A 7 -7.09 -16.37 -48.88
C PHE A 7 -7.20 -17.32 -47.69
N ILE A 8 -6.55 -17.00 -46.57
CA ILE A 8 -6.81 -17.69 -45.30
C ILE A 8 -8.18 -17.19 -44.82
N ILE A 9 -9.20 -17.97 -45.17
CA ILE A 9 -10.52 -17.91 -44.56
C ILE A 9 -10.33 -18.32 -43.10
N PHE A 10 -10.36 -17.33 -42.21
CA PHE A 10 -10.52 -17.57 -40.79
C PHE A 10 -11.92 -18.15 -40.60
N LEU A 11 -11.97 -19.47 -40.42
CA LEU A 11 -13.14 -20.21 -40.01
C LEU A 11 -13.54 -19.66 -38.63
N ILE A 12 -14.48 -18.71 -38.62
CA ILE A 12 -15.27 -18.36 -37.43
C ILE A 12 -16.04 -19.64 -37.11
N ILE A 13 -15.45 -20.49 -36.29
CA ILE A 13 -16.19 -21.52 -35.57
C ILE A 13 -17.15 -20.74 -34.70
N SER A 14 -18.38 -20.65 -35.19
CA SER A 14 -19.56 -20.31 -34.43
C SER A 14 -19.62 -21.25 -33.24
N PHE A 15 -19.03 -20.82 -32.13
CA PHE A 15 -19.44 -21.28 -30.82
C PHE A 15 -20.82 -20.65 -30.60
N SER A 16 -21.83 -21.25 -31.23
CA SER A 16 -23.23 -21.11 -30.83
C SER A 16 -23.35 -21.76 -29.46
N VAL A 17 -22.91 -21.01 -28.44
CA VAL A 17 -23.52 -21.12 -27.12
C VAL A 17 -24.99 -20.80 -27.38
N ASN A 18 -25.85 -21.81 -27.29
CA ASN A 18 -27.28 -21.58 -27.16
C ASN A 18 -27.50 -20.84 -25.85
N PHE A 19 -27.41 -19.51 -25.89
CA PHE A 19 -28.08 -18.68 -24.90
C PHE A 19 -29.56 -18.75 -25.23
N ASP A 20 -30.25 -19.76 -24.70
CA ASP A 20 -31.70 -19.68 -24.45
C ASP A 20 -31.95 -18.80 -23.22
N GLY A 21 -31.30 -17.63 -23.18
CA GLY A 21 -31.71 -16.50 -22.39
C GLY A 21 -32.63 -15.67 -23.27
N VAL A 22 -33.94 -15.81 -23.09
CA VAL A 22 -34.92 -14.96 -23.76
C VAL A 22 -34.69 -13.52 -23.30
N ALA A 23 -33.84 -12.77 -24.00
CA ALA A 23 -33.68 -11.35 -23.77
C ALA A 23 -35.02 -10.67 -24.11
N GLN A 24 -35.73 -10.20 -23.08
CA GLN A 24 -37.05 -9.59 -23.25
C GLN A 24 -36.97 -8.39 -24.20
N LYS A 25 -37.83 -8.38 -25.23
CA LYS A 25 -37.76 -7.40 -26.32
C LYS A 25 -38.46 -6.10 -25.93
N ILE A 26 -37.67 -5.11 -25.51
CA ILE A 26 -38.17 -3.75 -25.22
C ILE A 26 -38.40 -2.97 -26.52
N LYS A 27 -39.61 -2.45 -26.70
CA LYS A 27 -40.03 -1.60 -27.82
C LYS A 27 -40.71 -0.34 -27.32
N ILE A 28 -40.31 0.82 -27.85
CA ILE A 28 -40.93 2.11 -27.57
C ILE A 28 -41.51 2.63 -28.89
N LYS A 29 -42.82 2.89 -28.93
CA LYS A 29 -43.50 3.41 -30.13
C LYS A 29 -44.62 4.36 -29.73
N LYS A 30 -44.60 5.59 -30.27
CA LYS A 30 -45.60 6.65 -29.98
C LYS A 30 -45.83 6.87 -28.47
N GLY A 31 -44.75 6.96 -27.68
CA GLY A 31 -44.85 7.17 -26.23
C GLY A 31 -45.37 5.96 -25.43
N ILE A 32 -45.53 4.79 -26.05
CA ILE A 32 -45.92 3.55 -25.36
C ILE A 32 -44.70 2.62 -25.28
N ILE A 33 -44.42 2.13 -24.08
CA ILE A 33 -43.42 1.11 -23.81
C ILE A 33 -44.11 -0.25 -23.87
N SER A 34 -43.51 -1.18 -24.61
CA SER A 34 -43.94 -2.57 -24.67
C SER A 34 -42.78 -3.52 -24.42
N ILE A 35 -43.00 -4.54 -23.60
CA ILE A 35 -42.06 -5.62 -23.29
C ILE A 35 -42.67 -6.90 -23.85
N ASP A 36 -41.94 -7.58 -24.74
CA ASP A 36 -42.42 -8.79 -25.45
C ASP A 36 -43.79 -8.61 -26.12
N LYS A 37 -44.01 -7.41 -26.67
CA LYS A 37 -45.24 -6.93 -27.33
C LYS A 37 -46.40 -6.60 -26.38
N ASN A 38 -46.28 -6.81 -25.07
CA ASN A 38 -47.26 -6.35 -24.10
C ASN A 38 -47.04 -4.87 -23.78
N PRO A 39 -48.03 -3.98 -23.91
CA PRO A 39 -47.90 -2.60 -23.43
C PRO A 39 -47.82 -2.62 -21.91
N VAL A 40 -46.84 -1.92 -21.34
CA VAL A 40 -46.57 -1.93 -19.88
C VAL A 40 -46.62 -0.55 -19.23
N ALA A 41 -46.31 0.51 -19.98
CA ALA A 41 -46.28 1.89 -19.50
C ALA A 41 -46.36 2.89 -20.65
N LYS A 42 -46.61 4.16 -20.32
CA LYS A 42 -46.42 5.30 -21.22
C LYS A 42 -45.19 6.09 -20.79
N HIS A 43 -44.64 6.83 -21.74
CA HIS A 43 -43.38 7.56 -21.60
C HIS A 43 -43.44 8.89 -22.36
N GLU A 44 -42.91 9.94 -21.74
CA GLU A 44 -42.75 11.28 -22.30
C GLU A 44 -41.34 11.81 -22.00
N GLU A 45 -40.76 12.55 -22.95
CA GLU A 45 -39.48 13.25 -22.74
C GLU A 45 -39.76 14.68 -22.31
N GLN A 46 -39.09 15.13 -21.25
CA GLN A 46 -39.12 16.51 -20.80
C GLN A 46 -37.73 17.15 -20.94
N GLY A 47 -37.37 17.53 -22.16
CA GLY A 47 -36.03 18.05 -22.46
C GLY A 47 -35.03 16.94 -22.77
N LEU A 48 -33.73 17.25 -22.64
CA LEU A 48 -32.66 16.37 -23.17
C LEU A 48 -32.32 15.18 -22.27
N ASN A 49 -32.50 15.31 -20.95
CA ASN A 49 -32.02 14.34 -19.96
C ASN A 49 -33.11 13.88 -18.98
N THR A 50 -34.37 14.28 -19.18
CA THR A 50 -35.45 13.97 -18.26
C THR A 50 -36.53 13.16 -18.98
N ASP A 51 -36.86 12.01 -18.40
CA ASP A 51 -37.89 11.09 -18.88
C ASP A 51 -39.00 10.96 -17.82
N ILE A 52 -40.26 11.11 -18.22
CA ILE A 52 -41.42 10.90 -17.35
C ILE A 52 -42.13 9.61 -17.75
N PHE A 53 -42.42 8.77 -16.75
CA PHE A 53 -43.10 7.50 -16.91
C PHE A 53 -44.49 7.57 -16.30
N TYR A 54 -45.45 6.97 -17.00
CA TYR A 54 -46.85 6.92 -16.58
C TYR A 54 -47.36 5.49 -16.65
N PHE A 55 -48.32 5.18 -15.78
CA PHE A 55 -49.13 3.98 -15.91
C PHE A 55 -49.98 4.04 -17.19
N LEU A 56 -50.49 2.89 -17.63
CA LEU A 56 -51.32 2.82 -18.84
C LEU A 56 -52.63 3.63 -18.72
N ASP A 57 -53.12 3.82 -17.49
CA ASP A 57 -54.28 4.67 -17.19
C ASP A 57 -53.98 6.18 -17.33
N GLY A 58 -52.70 6.56 -17.50
CA GLY A 58 -52.26 7.94 -17.67
C GLY A 58 -51.83 8.65 -16.39
N LYS A 59 -51.87 8.00 -15.22
CA LYS A 59 -51.32 8.59 -13.98
C LYS A 59 -49.79 8.62 -14.04
N LYS A 60 -49.18 9.72 -13.59
CA LYS A 60 -47.72 9.81 -13.44
C LYS A 60 -47.28 8.74 -12.45
N ALA A 61 -46.25 7.98 -12.82
CA ALA A 61 -45.64 7.00 -11.95
C ALA A 61 -44.38 7.59 -11.32
N PHE A 62 -43.42 8.02 -12.13
CA PHE A 62 -42.18 8.64 -11.69
C PHE A 62 -41.51 9.41 -12.83
N GLU A 63 -40.50 10.17 -12.48
CA GLU A 63 -39.64 10.96 -13.36
C GLU A 63 -38.19 10.56 -13.12
N VAL A 64 -37.38 10.59 -14.19
CA VAL A 64 -35.96 10.21 -14.15
C VAL A 64 -35.15 11.30 -14.81
N ASP A 65 -34.21 11.87 -14.06
CA ASP A 65 -33.18 12.76 -14.56
C ASP A 65 -31.86 12.00 -14.71
N PHE A 66 -31.32 11.96 -15.92
CA PHE A 66 -29.97 11.47 -16.18
C PHE A 66 -28.94 12.54 -15.80
N LYS A 67 -27.98 12.16 -14.94
CA LYS A 67 -26.86 13.00 -14.52
C LYS A 67 -25.55 12.31 -14.87
N SER A 68 -24.55 13.12 -15.21
CA SER A 68 -23.20 12.64 -15.44
C SER A 68 -22.17 13.68 -15.04
N VAL A 69 -21.06 13.23 -14.48
CA VAL A 69 -19.89 14.06 -14.22
C VAL A 69 -18.66 13.35 -14.76
N THR A 70 -17.81 14.09 -15.47
CA THR A 70 -16.54 13.59 -15.96
C THR A 70 -15.47 13.88 -14.91
N VAL A 71 -14.81 12.85 -14.40
CA VAL A 71 -13.75 12.93 -13.39
C VAL A 71 -12.38 12.93 -14.07
N SER A 72 -12.25 12.23 -15.20
CA SER A 72 -11.05 12.23 -16.02
C SER A 72 -11.42 12.05 -17.50
N PRO A 73 -10.48 12.17 -18.44
CA PRO A 73 -10.75 11.89 -19.85
C PRO A 73 -11.29 10.47 -20.13
N THR A 74 -11.10 9.54 -19.18
CA THR A 74 -11.49 8.12 -19.30
C THR A 74 -12.54 7.69 -18.29
N GLU A 75 -12.81 8.52 -17.28
CA GLU A 75 -13.72 8.20 -16.19
C GLU A 75 -14.83 9.24 -16.10
N ALA A 76 -16.06 8.76 -16.21
CA ALA A 76 -17.25 9.53 -15.92
C ALA A 76 -18.18 8.70 -15.03
N HIS A 77 -18.73 9.34 -14.00
CA HIS A 77 -19.82 8.76 -13.24
C HIS A 77 -21.13 9.18 -13.87
N GLN A 78 -22.05 8.23 -13.99
CA GLN A 78 -23.38 8.42 -14.54
C GLN A 78 -24.39 7.85 -13.54
N TRP A 79 -25.43 8.61 -13.25
CA TRP A 79 -26.45 8.21 -12.29
C TRP A 79 -27.81 8.79 -12.69
N LEU A 80 -28.84 8.26 -12.06
CA LEU A 80 -30.22 8.64 -12.29
C LEU A 80 -30.76 9.23 -10.99
N VAL A 81 -31.35 10.42 -11.07
CA VAL A 81 -32.16 10.98 -9.99
C VAL A 81 -33.60 10.66 -10.31
N MET A 82 -34.20 9.77 -9.51
CA MET A 82 -35.58 9.36 -9.67
C MET A 82 -36.47 10.15 -8.73
N THR A 83 -37.58 10.66 -9.23
CA THR A 83 -38.59 11.41 -8.46
C THR A 83 -39.94 10.70 -8.56
N SER A 84 -40.56 10.37 -7.43
CA SER A 84 -41.89 9.75 -7.39
C SER A 84 -42.99 10.70 -7.88
N ALA A 85 -44.21 10.21 -8.01
CA ALA A 85 -45.36 11.07 -8.34
C ALA A 85 -45.63 12.10 -7.22
N GLU A 86 -45.32 11.75 -5.97
CA GLU A 86 -45.48 12.55 -4.77
C GLU A 86 -44.29 13.50 -4.50
N GLY A 87 -43.20 13.37 -5.26
CA GLY A 87 -42.01 14.23 -5.17
C GLY A 87 -40.87 13.68 -4.32
N GLU A 88 -40.97 12.45 -3.82
CA GLU A 88 -39.88 11.76 -3.11
C GLU A 88 -38.73 11.48 -4.08
N LYS A 89 -37.49 11.66 -3.63
CA LYS A 89 -36.30 11.51 -4.49
C LYS A 89 -35.42 10.40 -3.99
N THR A 90 -34.87 9.63 -4.93
CA THR A 90 -33.82 8.64 -4.68
C THR A 90 -32.88 8.58 -5.87
N GLU A 91 -31.68 8.06 -5.67
CA GLU A 91 -30.64 8.04 -6.68
C GLU A 91 -30.08 6.64 -6.88
N ILE A 92 -29.78 6.29 -8.13
CA ILE A 92 -29.22 4.99 -8.49
C ILE A 92 -28.14 5.15 -9.57
N PRO A 93 -27.12 4.27 -9.59
CA PRO A 93 -26.11 4.30 -10.65
C PRO A 93 -26.73 3.97 -12.00
N TYR A 94 -26.25 4.62 -13.06
CA TYR A 94 -26.64 4.26 -14.43
C TYR A 94 -25.73 3.15 -14.96
N GLU A 95 -26.28 1.94 -15.06
CA GLU A 95 -25.54 0.77 -15.51
C GLU A 95 -26.08 0.23 -16.84
N VAL A 96 -25.16 -0.03 -17.78
CA VAL A 96 -25.50 -0.58 -19.09
C VAL A 96 -25.52 -2.11 -19.01
N LEU A 97 -26.69 -2.67 -18.66
CA LEU A 97 -26.88 -4.12 -18.53
C LEU A 97 -27.25 -4.83 -19.85
N THR A 98 -27.48 -4.07 -20.93
CA THR A 98 -27.81 -4.61 -22.25
C THR A 98 -27.14 -3.81 -23.37
N VAL A 99 -26.81 -4.50 -24.46
CA VAL A 99 -26.24 -3.85 -25.65
C VAL A 99 -27.37 -3.17 -26.44
N SER A 100 -27.51 -1.86 -26.30
CA SER A 100 -28.45 -1.06 -27.08
C SER A 100 -27.87 0.33 -27.38
N PHE A 101 -28.12 0.86 -28.59
CA PHE A 101 -27.81 2.26 -28.91
C PHE A 101 -28.93 3.23 -28.48
N ASN A 102 -29.97 2.72 -27.83
CA ASN A 102 -31.09 3.53 -27.34
C ASN A 102 -31.02 3.62 -25.81
N SER A 103 -30.62 4.79 -25.29
CA SER A 103 -30.45 5.06 -23.86
C SER A 103 -31.68 4.73 -23.02
N LYS A 104 -32.88 4.96 -23.54
CA LYS A 104 -34.15 4.62 -22.86
C LYS A 104 -34.37 3.13 -22.73
N LYS A 105 -33.99 2.34 -23.75
CA LYS A 105 -34.06 0.88 -23.64
C LYS A 105 -33.08 0.37 -22.58
N ILE A 106 -31.90 0.98 -22.49
CA ILE A 106 -30.93 0.66 -21.42
C ILE A 106 -31.54 0.99 -20.05
N LEU A 107 -32.11 2.20 -19.89
CA LEU A 107 -32.78 2.62 -18.66
C LEU A 107 -33.90 1.66 -18.26
N ILE A 108 -34.83 1.37 -19.16
CA ILE A 108 -35.95 0.45 -18.87
C ILE A 108 -35.43 -0.95 -18.52
N HIS A 109 -34.39 -1.42 -19.21
CA HIS A 109 -33.78 -2.71 -18.91
C HIS A 109 -33.12 -2.73 -17.53
N LEU A 110 -32.42 -1.66 -17.13
CA LEU A 110 -31.88 -1.50 -15.78
C LEU A 110 -32.98 -1.55 -14.70
N LEU A 111 -34.04 -0.75 -14.89
CA LEU A 111 -35.18 -0.69 -13.97
C LEU A 111 -35.96 -2.02 -13.88
N MET A 112 -35.97 -2.78 -14.97
CA MET A 112 -36.57 -4.12 -15.05
C MET A 112 -35.71 -5.19 -14.37
N GLU A 113 -34.41 -5.23 -14.66
CA GLU A 113 -33.54 -6.31 -14.22
C GLU A 113 -33.10 -6.17 -12.77
N LYS A 114 -32.71 -4.97 -12.32
CA LYS A 114 -32.23 -4.77 -10.94
C LYS A 114 -33.37 -4.44 -9.98
N TYR A 115 -34.25 -3.53 -10.38
CA TYR A 115 -35.21 -2.92 -9.47
C TYR A 115 -36.62 -3.51 -9.60
N LYS A 116 -36.85 -4.37 -10.59
CA LYS A 116 -38.14 -5.04 -10.87
C LYS A 116 -39.34 -4.06 -10.98
N ILE A 117 -39.06 -2.78 -11.26
CA ILE A 117 -40.07 -1.73 -11.44
C ILE A 117 -40.90 -1.99 -12.69
N PHE A 118 -40.26 -2.52 -13.74
CA PHE A 118 -40.94 -3.06 -14.91
C PHE A 118 -40.97 -4.58 -14.83
N THR A 119 -42.10 -5.16 -15.25
CA THR A 119 -42.28 -6.59 -15.50
C THR A 119 -42.71 -6.79 -16.95
N SER A 120 -42.71 -8.03 -17.44
CA SER A 120 -43.21 -8.35 -18.79
C SER A 120 -44.70 -8.03 -19.02
N GLN A 121 -45.44 -7.68 -17.96
CA GLN A 121 -46.89 -7.45 -17.98
C GLN A 121 -47.28 -6.01 -17.59
N LYS A 122 -46.56 -5.37 -16.67
CA LYS A 122 -46.93 -4.07 -16.09
C LYS A 122 -45.72 -3.27 -15.59
N LEU A 123 -45.93 -1.97 -15.44
CA LEU A 123 -45.20 -1.15 -14.47
C LEU A 123 -45.75 -1.45 -13.07
N ASP A 124 -44.89 -1.94 -12.17
CA ASP A 124 -45.31 -2.48 -10.87
C ASP A 124 -45.32 -1.39 -9.78
N ALA A 125 -46.53 -0.97 -9.37
CA ALA A 125 -46.71 0.07 -8.37
C ALA A 125 -46.19 -0.34 -6.97
N ASP A 126 -46.28 -1.63 -6.61
CA ASP A 126 -45.85 -2.11 -5.30
C ASP A 126 -44.32 -2.06 -5.21
N GLN A 127 -43.64 -2.53 -6.26
CA GLN A 127 -42.17 -2.45 -6.36
C GLN A 127 -41.69 -1.01 -6.46
N LEU A 128 -42.43 -0.13 -7.16
CA LEU A 128 -42.10 1.29 -7.22
C LEU A 128 -42.16 1.93 -5.82
N SER A 129 -43.13 1.54 -5.00
CA SER A 129 -43.29 2.06 -3.63
C SER A 129 -42.15 1.57 -2.73
N ILE A 130 -41.79 0.29 -2.81
CA ILE A 130 -40.62 -0.28 -2.13
C ILE A 130 -39.34 0.43 -2.57
N PHE A 131 -39.21 0.69 -3.87
CA PHE A 131 -38.04 1.35 -4.44
C PHE A 131 -37.81 2.74 -3.85
N PHE A 132 -38.85 3.57 -3.72
CA PHE A 132 -38.73 4.92 -3.15
C PHE A 132 -38.62 4.93 -1.61
N ALA A 133 -39.13 3.91 -0.92
CA ALA A 133 -39.03 3.78 0.53
C ALA A 133 -37.63 3.36 1.03
N GLU A 134 -36.78 2.82 0.15
CA GLU A 134 -35.41 2.44 0.48
C GLU A 134 -34.50 3.68 0.61
N GLU A 135 -33.89 3.84 1.77
CA GLU A 135 -32.90 4.88 2.02
C GLU A 135 -31.59 4.56 1.27
N ARG A 136 -31.15 5.49 0.42
CA ARG A 136 -29.94 5.36 -0.39
C ARG A 136 -29.02 6.56 -0.20
N GLU A 137 -27.72 6.32 -0.34
CA GLU A 137 -26.73 7.38 -0.35
C GLU A 137 -26.93 8.32 -1.54
N SER A 138 -26.62 9.61 -1.33
CA SER A 138 -26.65 10.64 -2.38
C SER A 138 -25.44 10.48 -3.30
N LEU A 139 -25.68 9.92 -4.49
CA LEU A 139 -24.68 9.79 -5.54
C LEU A 139 -24.32 11.15 -6.12
N SER A 140 -25.26 12.09 -6.15
CA SER A 140 -25.03 13.48 -6.53
C SER A 140 -23.96 14.11 -5.66
N ASP A 141 -24.07 14.01 -4.33
CA ASP A 141 -23.06 14.60 -3.43
C ASP A 141 -21.69 13.92 -3.59
N GLN A 142 -21.68 12.59 -3.69
CA GLN A 142 -20.45 11.82 -3.87
C GLN A 142 -19.74 12.16 -5.18
N TYR A 143 -20.46 12.08 -6.30
CA TYR A 143 -19.89 12.25 -7.64
C TYR A 143 -19.61 13.71 -7.98
N LEU A 144 -20.45 14.66 -7.56
CA LEU A 144 -20.15 16.08 -7.74
C LEU A 144 -18.92 16.51 -6.94
N LYS A 145 -18.73 16.00 -5.72
CA LYS A 145 -17.51 16.24 -4.94
C LYS A 145 -16.27 15.70 -5.66
N ALA A 146 -16.34 14.50 -6.21
CA ALA A 146 -15.25 13.93 -7.01
C ALA A 146 -14.97 14.77 -8.27
N GLY A 147 -16.01 15.20 -8.99
CA GLY A 147 -15.86 16.06 -10.17
C GLY A 147 -15.31 17.45 -9.84
N MET A 148 -15.71 18.06 -8.73
CA MET A 148 -15.15 19.33 -8.25
C MET A 148 -13.68 19.20 -7.88
N ALA A 149 -13.30 18.14 -7.16
CA ALA A 149 -11.91 17.88 -6.82
C ALA A 149 -11.05 17.67 -8.08
N ALA A 150 -11.55 16.92 -9.06
CA ALA A 150 -10.88 16.74 -10.34
C ALA A 150 -10.76 18.05 -11.14
N ALA A 151 -11.80 18.89 -11.13
CA ALA A 151 -11.76 20.21 -11.76
C ALA A 151 -10.75 21.15 -11.08
N GLU A 152 -10.66 21.11 -9.75
CA GLU A 152 -9.66 21.86 -8.98
C GLU A 152 -8.24 21.38 -9.30
N GLU A 153 -8.01 20.07 -9.38
CA GLU A 153 -6.71 19.51 -9.77
C GLU A 153 -6.34 19.92 -11.20
N ALA A 154 -7.30 19.87 -12.14
CA ALA A 154 -7.10 20.30 -13.52
C ALA A 154 -6.76 21.81 -13.59
N ALA A 155 -7.45 22.65 -12.81
CA ALA A 155 -7.17 24.09 -12.74
C ALA A 155 -5.76 24.37 -12.18
N LYS A 156 -5.35 23.68 -11.10
CA LYS A 156 -3.98 23.77 -10.55
C LYS A 156 -2.94 23.34 -11.59
N ARG A 157 -3.24 22.28 -12.35
CA ARG A 157 -2.38 21.78 -13.42
C ARG A 157 -2.21 22.84 -14.52
N GLU A 158 -3.31 23.45 -14.97
CA GLU A 158 -3.27 24.53 -15.96
C GLU A 158 -2.50 25.76 -15.46
N GLU A 159 -2.65 26.12 -14.18
CA GLU A 159 -1.88 27.20 -13.55
C GLU A 159 -0.37 26.93 -13.61
N ILE A 160 0.04 25.72 -13.20
CA ILE A 160 1.45 25.28 -13.25
C ILE A 160 1.97 25.31 -14.70
N LEU A 161 1.19 24.78 -15.65
CA LEU A 161 1.57 24.80 -17.07
C LEU A 161 1.65 26.23 -17.61
N GLY A 162 0.77 27.13 -17.19
CA GLY A 162 0.80 28.55 -17.54
C GLY A 162 2.00 29.29 -16.96
N GLN A 163 2.43 28.92 -15.75
CA GLN A 163 3.60 29.49 -15.07
C GLN A 163 4.91 29.10 -15.77
N TYR A 164 5.10 27.81 -16.05
CA TYR A 164 6.38 27.29 -16.55
C TYR A 164 6.45 27.18 -18.07
N LYS A 165 5.30 27.15 -18.76
CA LYS A 165 5.16 26.99 -20.22
C LYS A 165 6.18 26.00 -20.79
N PRO A 166 6.14 24.73 -20.34
CA PRO A 166 7.13 23.76 -20.73
C PRO A 166 7.08 23.52 -22.24
N PHE A 167 8.24 23.42 -22.87
CA PHE A 167 8.38 23.19 -24.30
C PHE A 167 9.51 22.22 -24.60
N VAL A 168 9.26 21.26 -25.46
CA VAL A 168 10.22 20.24 -25.90
C VAL A 168 10.74 20.58 -27.30
N LYS A 169 12.05 20.78 -27.41
CA LYS A 169 12.74 20.95 -28.70
C LYS A 169 12.84 19.63 -29.46
N GLU A 170 13.16 19.72 -30.74
CA GLU A 170 13.40 18.54 -31.60
C GLU A 170 14.54 17.64 -31.11
N ASP A 171 15.55 18.22 -30.46
CA ASP A 171 16.68 17.48 -29.86
C ASP A 171 16.32 16.81 -28.52
N GLY A 172 15.08 16.96 -28.05
CA GLY A 172 14.60 16.44 -26.77
C GLY A 172 14.88 17.35 -25.56
N SER A 173 15.50 18.51 -25.74
CA SER A 173 15.71 19.48 -24.66
C SER A 173 14.38 20.05 -24.18
N ILE A 174 14.19 20.07 -22.86
CA ILE A 174 13.00 20.66 -22.22
C ILE A 174 13.34 22.07 -21.75
N ILE A 175 12.54 23.04 -22.19
CA ILE A 175 12.66 24.45 -21.84
C ILE A 175 11.46 24.86 -21.00
N PHE A 176 11.68 25.64 -19.95
CA PHE A 176 10.60 26.43 -19.35
C PHE A 176 10.61 27.84 -19.93
N GLY A 177 9.46 28.28 -20.43
CA GLY A 177 9.22 29.62 -20.96
C GLY A 177 8.52 30.51 -19.94
N GLY A 178 8.83 31.81 -19.93
CA GLY A 178 8.18 32.75 -19.01
C GLY A 178 8.81 34.14 -19.04
N SER A 179 8.32 35.01 -18.16
CA SER A 179 8.68 36.44 -18.06
C SER A 179 10.18 36.72 -17.83
N PHE A 180 10.96 35.69 -17.45
CA PHE A 180 12.38 35.76 -17.15
C PHE A 180 13.28 35.07 -18.18
N GLY A 181 12.73 34.75 -19.36
CA GLY A 181 13.44 34.10 -20.46
C GLY A 181 13.35 32.57 -20.46
N SER A 182 13.82 31.97 -21.54
CA SER A 182 13.81 30.53 -21.77
C SER A 182 15.04 29.85 -21.17
N LYS A 183 14.85 28.87 -20.28
CA LYS A 183 15.95 28.05 -19.71
C LYS A 183 15.72 26.58 -19.96
N ILE A 184 16.80 25.87 -20.32
CA ILE A 184 16.77 24.40 -20.39
C ILE A 184 16.74 23.86 -18.97
N VAL A 185 15.81 22.96 -18.69
CA VAL A 185 15.57 22.39 -17.35
C VAL A 185 15.68 20.86 -17.32
N GLY A 186 15.81 20.22 -18.47
CA GLY A 186 15.96 18.77 -18.56
C GLY A 186 15.93 18.28 -19.99
N TYR A 187 15.81 16.96 -20.13
CA TYR A 187 15.77 16.28 -21.42
C TYR A 187 14.73 15.17 -21.39
N VAL A 188 14.07 14.96 -22.53
CA VAL A 188 13.20 13.81 -22.77
C VAL A 188 13.80 12.94 -23.87
N HIS A 189 13.95 11.65 -23.58
CA HIS A 189 14.55 10.69 -24.49
C HIS A 189 13.59 9.56 -24.81
N TYR A 190 13.58 9.13 -26.08
CA TYR A 190 12.89 7.93 -26.52
C TYR A 190 13.86 6.76 -26.72
N TYR A 191 13.67 5.69 -25.96
CA TYR A 191 14.43 4.45 -26.08
C TYR A 191 13.75 3.50 -27.06
N LYS A 192 14.28 3.41 -28.28
CA LYS A 192 13.71 2.57 -29.35
C LYS A 192 13.62 1.09 -28.99
N SER A 193 14.61 0.56 -28.27
CA SER A 193 14.69 -0.87 -27.90
C SER A 193 13.58 -1.29 -26.94
N SER A 194 13.21 -0.41 -26.01
CA SER A 194 12.16 -0.67 -25.02
C SER A 194 10.83 -0.01 -25.35
N GLN A 195 10.79 0.87 -26.36
CA GLN A 195 9.64 1.68 -26.76
C GLN A 195 9.12 2.58 -25.62
N GLN A 196 10.03 3.27 -24.94
CA GLN A 196 9.71 4.09 -23.76
C GLN A 196 10.24 5.50 -23.89
N TYR A 197 9.49 6.47 -23.36
CA TYR A 197 9.99 7.81 -23.07
C TYR A 197 10.49 7.89 -21.64
N ALA A 198 11.57 8.61 -21.40
CA ALA A 198 12.01 9.00 -20.08
C ALA A 198 12.35 10.49 -20.04
N ILE A 199 11.87 11.16 -18.99
CA ILE A 199 12.21 12.54 -18.67
C ILE A 199 13.32 12.51 -17.63
N LYS A 200 14.39 13.26 -17.87
CA LYS A 200 15.50 13.47 -16.94
C LYS A 200 15.64 14.95 -16.65
N ASP A 201 16.00 15.28 -15.42
CA ASP A 201 16.39 16.64 -15.05
C ASP A 201 17.85 16.95 -15.48
N LEU A 202 18.34 18.16 -15.18
CA LEU A 202 19.72 18.57 -15.49
C LEU A 202 20.79 17.79 -14.72
N ASP A 203 20.45 17.11 -13.63
CA ASP A 203 21.37 16.24 -12.89
C ASP A 203 21.35 14.79 -13.44
N GLY A 204 20.59 14.54 -14.51
CA GLY A 204 20.45 13.22 -15.13
C GLY A 204 19.53 12.27 -14.35
N ILE A 205 18.83 12.76 -13.33
CA ILE A 205 17.89 11.97 -12.52
C ILE A 205 16.63 11.75 -13.36
N GLN A 206 16.22 10.50 -13.49
CA GLN A 206 14.96 10.15 -14.13
C GLN A 206 13.79 10.65 -13.28
N VAL A 207 12.96 11.51 -13.88
CA VAL A 207 11.79 12.13 -13.26
C VAL A 207 10.52 11.34 -13.52
N ALA A 208 10.32 10.93 -14.76
CA ALA A 208 9.23 10.06 -15.15
C ALA A 208 9.65 9.15 -16.30
N MET A 209 9.05 7.98 -16.40
CA MET A 209 9.29 7.03 -17.48
C MET A 209 8.01 6.30 -17.85
N THR A 210 7.74 6.16 -19.14
CA THR A 210 6.60 5.38 -19.62
C THR A 210 6.87 3.89 -19.48
N GLU A 211 5.85 3.12 -19.12
CA GLU A 211 5.86 1.68 -19.14
C GLU A 211 5.48 1.14 -20.51
N LYS A 212 6.03 -0.02 -20.85
CA LYS A 212 5.67 -0.71 -22.08
C LYS A 212 4.26 -1.29 -21.93
N PRO A 213 3.34 -1.12 -22.89
CA PRO A 213 2.04 -1.79 -22.84
C PRO A 213 2.25 -3.31 -22.74
N GLN A 214 1.64 -3.93 -21.72
CA GLN A 214 1.89 -5.35 -21.38
C GLN A 214 1.14 -6.31 -22.32
N LYS A 215 0.06 -5.84 -22.97
CA LYS A 215 -0.77 -6.64 -23.87
C LYS A 215 -0.84 -6.02 -25.27
N MET A 216 -0.86 -6.84 -26.32
CA MET A 216 -0.92 -6.37 -27.72
C MET A 216 -2.16 -5.53 -28.06
N ALA A 217 -3.25 -5.67 -27.31
CA ALA A 217 -4.49 -4.90 -27.49
C ALA A 217 -4.59 -3.65 -26.59
N GLN A 218 -3.59 -3.38 -25.75
CA GLN A 218 -3.61 -2.24 -24.83
C GLN A 218 -3.22 -0.96 -25.57
N THR A 219 -4.15 -0.01 -25.63
CA THR A 219 -3.94 1.31 -26.24
C THR A 219 -3.41 2.35 -25.29
N THR A 220 -3.55 2.11 -23.98
CA THR A 220 -3.14 2.99 -22.88
C THR A 220 -1.63 2.89 -22.62
N VAL A 221 -1.00 4.04 -22.34
CA VAL A 221 0.39 4.13 -21.91
C VAL A 221 0.38 4.57 -20.46
N PHE A 222 1.07 3.82 -19.61
CA PHE A 222 1.30 4.20 -18.22
C PHE A 222 2.64 4.92 -18.13
N ALA A 223 2.75 5.86 -17.21
CA ALA A 223 4.00 6.45 -16.82
C ALA A 223 4.16 6.36 -15.31
N LYS A 224 5.40 6.14 -14.88
CA LYS A 224 5.79 6.06 -13.48
C LYS A 224 6.82 7.13 -13.17
N THR A 225 6.62 7.85 -12.07
CA THR A 225 7.53 8.92 -11.62
C THR A 225 8.58 8.37 -10.66
N TYR A 226 9.53 9.22 -10.25
CA TYR A 226 10.53 8.82 -9.26
C TYR A 226 9.98 8.61 -7.84
N THR A 227 8.74 9.01 -7.56
CA THR A 227 8.02 8.77 -6.29
C THR A 227 7.10 7.56 -6.38
N ASP A 228 7.21 6.78 -7.46
CA ASP A 228 6.34 5.64 -7.78
C ASP A 228 4.88 6.00 -8.10
N GLU A 229 4.53 7.29 -8.23
CA GLU A 229 3.22 7.71 -8.74
C GLU A 229 3.07 7.24 -10.19
N THR A 230 1.90 6.67 -10.50
CA THR A 230 1.55 6.22 -11.85
C THR A 230 0.42 7.05 -12.45
N PHE A 231 0.52 7.38 -13.74
CA PHE A 231 -0.56 8.04 -14.47
C PHE A 231 -0.65 7.53 -15.92
N GLU A 232 -1.82 7.71 -16.53
CA GLU A 232 -2.17 7.05 -17.79
C GLU A 232 -2.47 8.05 -18.91
N PHE A 233 -2.23 7.60 -20.15
CA PHE A 233 -2.57 8.30 -21.38
C PHE A 233 -3.45 7.39 -22.22
N ASP A 234 -4.71 7.76 -22.49
CA ASP A 234 -5.65 6.87 -23.21
C ASP A 234 -6.05 7.31 -24.63
N ARG A 235 -5.64 8.51 -25.07
CA ARG A 235 -5.92 8.96 -26.44
C ARG A 235 -4.90 8.42 -27.44
N GLY A 236 -5.07 7.16 -27.87
CA GLY A 236 -4.24 6.56 -28.93
C GLY A 236 -2.74 6.46 -28.60
N SER A 237 -2.40 6.38 -27.33
CA SER A 237 -1.04 6.62 -26.85
C SER A 237 -0.03 5.54 -27.26
N SER A 238 -0.45 4.28 -27.41
CA SER A 238 0.45 3.23 -27.92
C SER A 238 0.81 3.40 -29.41
N THR A 239 -0.03 4.07 -30.21
CA THR A 239 0.34 4.47 -31.59
C THR A 239 1.16 5.76 -31.60
N MET A 240 0.98 6.64 -30.61
CA MET A 240 1.85 7.81 -30.41
C MET A 240 3.29 7.45 -30.01
N LEU A 241 3.51 6.31 -29.36
CA LEU A 241 4.85 5.76 -29.09
C LEU A 241 5.59 5.26 -30.35
N LYS A 242 4.91 5.11 -31.51
CA LYS A 242 5.43 4.46 -32.73
C LYS A 242 5.91 5.40 -33.83
N SER A 243 6.22 6.66 -33.49
CA SER A 243 6.86 7.70 -34.33
C SER A 243 6.12 8.06 -35.63
N ASN A 244 5.44 9.21 -35.62
CA ASN A 244 5.26 10.19 -36.74
C ASN A 244 4.09 11.15 -36.46
N PHE A 245 4.20 12.01 -35.43
CA PHE A 245 3.25 13.12 -35.23
C PHE A 245 3.97 14.43 -34.92
N SER A 246 3.47 15.53 -35.52
CA SER A 246 4.01 16.89 -35.45
C SER A 246 3.83 17.59 -34.10
N ARG A 247 3.03 17.01 -33.19
CA ARG A 247 3.06 17.31 -31.75
C ARG A 247 3.56 16.04 -31.04
N ASN A 248 4.85 16.03 -30.73
CA ASN A 248 5.55 14.84 -30.24
C ASN A 248 4.95 14.43 -28.88
N PHE A 249 4.62 13.15 -28.67
CA PHE A 249 4.18 12.62 -27.38
C PHE A 249 5.08 13.07 -26.23
N ALA A 250 6.37 13.29 -26.51
CA ALA A 250 7.32 13.94 -25.62
C ALA A 250 6.80 15.25 -24.98
N GLN A 251 6.18 16.15 -25.77
CA GLN A 251 5.60 17.40 -25.26
C GLN A 251 4.46 17.13 -24.27
N ILE A 252 3.52 16.25 -24.64
CA ILE A 252 2.37 15.88 -23.80
C ILE A 252 2.86 15.23 -22.50
N PHE A 253 3.86 14.34 -22.60
CA PHE A 253 4.43 13.66 -21.45
C PHE A 253 5.11 14.63 -20.49
N VAL A 254 5.82 15.63 -21.02
CA VAL A 254 6.44 16.69 -20.22
C VAL A 254 5.40 17.60 -19.59
N GLU A 255 4.36 18.01 -20.31
CA GLU A 255 3.25 18.80 -19.77
C GLU A 255 2.55 18.07 -18.63
N GLU A 256 2.20 16.79 -18.80
CA GLU A 256 1.58 16.00 -17.73
C GLU A 256 2.50 15.86 -16.50
N THR A 257 3.79 15.60 -16.71
CA THR A 257 4.77 15.45 -15.62
C THR A 257 4.94 16.77 -14.85
N VAL A 258 5.13 17.88 -15.56
CA VAL A 258 5.31 19.21 -14.94
C VAL A 258 4.02 19.68 -14.28
N GLY A 259 2.87 19.46 -14.91
CA GLY A 259 1.55 19.81 -14.37
C GLY A 259 1.20 19.08 -13.08
N ARG A 260 1.74 17.87 -12.88
CA ARG A 260 1.72 17.13 -11.60
C ARG A 260 2.76 17.61 -10.59
N ASN A 261 3.36 18.78 -10.83
CA ASN A 261 4.36 19.41 -9.97
C ASN A 261 5.69 18.64 -9.83
N TYR A 262 6.02 17.73 -10.77
CA TYR A 262 7.36 17.17 -10.87
C TYR A 262 8.30 18.15 -11.56
N ARG A 263 8.97 18.96 -10.74
CA ARG A 263 9.81 20.06 -11.22
C ARG A 263 11.14 19.56 -11.77
N LEU A 264 11.50 20.11 -12.93
CA LEU A 264 12.78 19.89 -13.60
C LEU A 264 13.78 20.97 -13.14
N GLY A 265 15.04 20.88 -13.58
CA GLY A 265 16.04 21.91 -13.28
C GLY A 265 16.82 21.70 -11.97
N ARG A 266 17.14 20.44 -11.63
CA ARG A 266 17.92 19.99 -10.44
C ARG A 266 17.14 19.87 -9.13
N GLU A 267 15.81 19.98 -9.18
CA GLU A 267 14.97 19.85 -7.98
C GLU A 267 14.72 18.38 -7.58
N ALA A 268 14.83 17.43 -8.51
CA ALA A 268 14.58 16.01 -8.23
C ALA A 268 15.54 15.44 -7.17
N LYS A 269 16.79 15.91 -7.13
CA LYS A 269 17.79 15.50 -6.13
C LYS A 269 17.37 15.91 -4.71
N SER A 270 16.96 17.17 -4.55
CA SER A 270 16.52 17.70 -3.25
C SER A 270 15.25 17.00 -2.76
N HIS A 271 14.31 16.77 -3.67
CA HIS A 271 13.07 16.09 -3.35
C HIS A 271 13.29 14.62 -2.96
N LYS A 272 14.10 13.87 -3.73
CA LYS A 272 14.51 12.50 -3.36
C LYS A 272 15.19 12.44 -2.00
N ALA A 273 16.07 13.40 -1.71
CA ALA A 273 16.75 13.45 -0.41
C ALA A 273 15.75 13.67 0.74
N LYS A 274 14.76 14.56 0.57
CA LYS A 274 13.70 14.77 1.57
C LYS A 274 12.84 13.53 1.77
N MET A 275 12.30 12.96 0.69
CA MET A 275 11.50 11.73 0.75
C MET A 275 12.27 10.58 1.40
N HIS A 276 13.57 10.44 1.09
CA HIS A 276 14.41 9.43 1.72
C HIS A 276 14.62 9.68 3.22
N GLN A 277 14.81 10.94 3.63
CA GLN A 277 14.88 11.29 5.06
C GLN A 277 13.57 10.97 5.79
N GLU A 278 12.43 11.26 5.18
CA GLU A 278 11.11 10.91 5.72
C GLU A 278 10.94 9.38 5.83
N LYS A 279 11.30 8.62 4.79
CA LYS A 279 11.34 7.15 4.86
C LYS A 279 12.23 6.64 5.99
N ILE A 280 13.40 7.24 6.21
CA ILE A 280 14.28 6.89 7.33
C ILE A 280 13.60 7.20 8.67
N ILE A 281 12.93 8.34 8.82
CA ILE A 281 12.23 8.72 10.06
C ILE A 281 11.14 7.69 10.35
N VAL A 282 10.27 7.41 9.37
CA VAL A 282 9.20 6.42 9.49
C VAL A 282 9.75 5.02 9.79
N ALA A 283 10.81 4.60 9.10
CA ALA A 283 11.44 3.30 9.35
C ALA A 283 12.02 3.21 10.76
N LYS A 284 12.58 4.31 11.30
CA LYS A 284 13.07 4.36 12.69
C LYS A 284 11.93 4.25 13.69
N GLU A 285 10.84 4.99 13.48
CA GLU A 285 9.64 4.98 14.33
C GLU A 285 8.98 3.59 14.38
N ASN A 286 8.99 2.87 13.26
CA ASN A 286 8.42 1.53 13.16
C ASN A 286 9.37 0.40 13.61
N SER A 287 10.63 0.71 13.93
CA SER A 287 11.62 -0.30 14.32
C SER A 287 11.71 -0.46 15.84
N VAL A 288 12.12 -1.63 16.31
CA VAL A 288 12.41 -1.88 17.74
C VAL A 288 13.74 -1.26 18.21
N ASN A 289 14.46 -0.62 17.29
CA ASN A 289 15.75 0.01 17.55
C ASN A 289 15.61 1.23 18.46
N LEU A 290 16.63 1.49 19.28
CA LEU A 290 16.67 2.62 20.20
C LEU A 290 17.62 3.69 19.64
N TYR A 291 17.15 4.93 19.50
CA TYR A 291 17.93 6.04 18.95
C TYR A 291 18.01 7.21 19.93
N LYS A 292 19.18 7.38 20.56
CA LYS A 292 19.48 8.49 21.51
C LYS A 292 18.41 8.64 22.61
N ILE A 293 17.98 7.52 23.18
CA ILE A 293 17.00 7.51 24.26
C ILE A 293 17.72 7.69 25.59
N LYS A 294 17.20 8.56 26.45
CA LYS A 294 17.79 8.78 27.78
C LYS A 294 17.74 7.50 28.60
N GLY A 295 18.83 7.22 29.30
CA GLY A 295 18.91 6.03 30.12
C GLY A 295 20.21 5.94 30.89
N TYR A 296 20.52 4.73 31.33
CA TYR A 296 21.75 4.42 32.02
C TYR A 296 22.26 3.03 31.67
N VAL A 297 23.56 2.85 31.82
CA VAL A 297 24.26 1.55 31.72
C VAL A 297 24.84 1.22 33.09
N ILE A 298 24.70 -0.03 33.51
CA ILE A 298 25.45 -0.64 34.61
C ILE A 298 26.60 -1.43 33.95
N ASN A 299 27.83 -0.97 34.15
CA ASN A 299 29.01 -1.60 33.54
C ASN A 299 29.40 -2.91 34.26
N GLU A 300 30.48 -3.55 33.79
CA GLU A 300 31.05 -4.79 34.38
C GLU A 300 31.42 -4.65 35.87
N ASP A 301 31.74 -3.43 36.29
CA ASP A 301 32.16 -3.11 37.65
C ASP A 301 30.96 -2.74 38.57
N GLY A 302 29.74 -2.76 38.03
CA GLY A 302 28.52 -2.34 38.74
C GLY A 302 28.31 -0.83 38.80
N GLU A 303 29.13 -0.04 38.10
CA GLU A 303 29.01 1.41 38.04
C GLU A 303 27.87 1.83 37.11
N LYS A 304 27.01 2.72 37.62
CA LYS A 304 25.91 3.32 36.88
C LYS A 304 26.37 4.57 36.14
N ILE A 305 26.25 4.58 34.82
CA ILE A 305 26.61 5.70 33.95
C ILE A 305 25.35 6.16 33.21
N ASN A 306 24.98 7.43 33.34
CA ASN A 306 23.80 8.01 32.67
C ASN A 306 24.19 8.64 31.32
N GLY A 307 23.30 8.55 30.33
CA GLY A 307 23.52 9.16 29.01
C GLY A 307 22.43 8.82 28.00
N ASP A 308 22.67 9.19 26.75
CA ASP A 308 21.79 8.89 25.63
C ASP A 308 22.23 7.57 24.98
N ILE A 309 21.35 6.57 25.03
CA ILE A 309 21.60 5.21 24.56
C ILE A 309 21.09 5.04 23.13
N THR A 310 21.91 4.39 22.31
CA THR A 310 21.54 3.93 20.96
C THR A 310 21.88 2.45 20.84
N ALA A 311 20.90 1.63 20.48
CA ALA A 311 21.04 0.19 20.30
C ALA A 311 20.27 -0.23 19.05
N ILE A 312 20.91 -1.00 18.16
CA ILE A 312 20.31 -1.47 16.91
C ILE A 312 20.13 -2.98 17.02
N PHE A 313 18.88 -3.44 17.01
CA PHE A 313 18.47 -4.84 17.10
C PHE A 313 18.09 -5.42 15.73
N GLU A 314 17.69 -4.58 14.78
CA GLU A 314 17.27 -5.02 13.44
C GLU A 314 17.69 -4.02 12.34
N PRO A 315 17.86 -4.47 11.08
CA PRO A 315 18.01 -3.56 9.96
C PRO A 315 16.73 -2.72 9.74
N LEU A 316 16.89 -1.49 9.28
CA LEU A 316 15.75 -0.69 8.83
C LEU A 316 15.25 -1.22 7.48
N ASP A 317 13.95 -1.43 7.35
CA ASP A 317 13.31 -1.79 6.07
C ASP A 317 13.31 -0.59 5.11
N LEU A 318 14.40 -0.47 4.37
CA LEU A 318 14.61 0.56 3.36
C LEU A 318 14.88 -0.11 2.01
N ASN A 319 14.11 0.28 1.00
CA ASN A 319 14.21 -0.33 -0.33
C ASN A 319 15.64 -0.13 -0.90
N PRO A 320 16.39 -1.21 -1.25
CA PRO A 320 17.80 -1.12 -1.66
C PRO A 320 18.06 -0.22 -2.89
N GLN A 321 17.02 0.10 -3.65
CA GLN A 321 17.10 0.96 -4.83
C GLN A 321 17.24 2.47 -4.52
N ASP A 322 17.07 2.89 -3.26
CA ASP A 322 17.12 4.29 -2.83
C ASP A 322 18.56 4.86 -2.63
N GLY A 323 19.59 4.10 -3.01
CA GLY A 323 20.92 4.61 -3.39
C GLY A 323 21.61 5.67 -2.51
N ASN A 324 22.28 5.25 -1.42
CA ASN A 324 23.68 5.62 -1.09
C ASN A 324 24.21 5.03 0.24
N ASP A 325 25.55 4.96 0.30
CA ASP A 325 26.45 4.30 1.27
C ASP A 325 26.28 4.60 2.77
N VAL A 326 25.50 5.60 3.18
CA VAL A 326 25.50 6.04 4.59
C VAL A 326 24.88 4.98 5.52
N LEU A 327 23.91 4.21 5.01
CA LEU A 327 23.34 3.07 5.75
C LEU A 327 24.19 1.80 5.68
N LYS A 328 25.21 1.71 4.80
CA LYS A 328 26.19 0.60 4.89
C LYS A 328 26.98 0.65 6.20
N SER A 329 27.07 1.82 6.83
CA SER A 329 27.69 1.95 8.16
C SER A 329 26.83 1.37 9.30
N LEU A 330 25.51 1.24 9.10
CA LEU A 330 24.58 0.57 10.02
C LEU A 330 24.27 -0.88 9.60
N ASN A 331 24.46 -1.21 8.31
CA ASN A 331 24.47 -2.57 7.76
C ASN A 331 25.82 -3.26 7.92
N VAL A 332 26.43 -3.18 9.10
CA VAL A 332 27.41 -4.21 9.49
C VAL A 332 26.57 -5.38 9.98
N ILE A 333 26.24 -6.28 9.04
CA ILE A 333 25.37 -7.47 9.12
C ILE A 333 25.64 -8.39 10.33
N ASP A 334 26.66 -8.12 11.15
CA ASP A 334 27.07 -8.91 12.30
C ASP A 334 27.11 -8.15 13.65
N LYS A 335 26.47 -6.98 13.76
CA LYS A 335 26.45 -6.17 15.00
C LYS A 335 25.08 -6.03 15.68
N TYR A 336 24.00 -6.41 15.03
CA TYR A 336 22.65 -6.24 15.56
C TYR A 336 22.45 -6.99 16.88
N GLY A 337 21.93 -6.28 17.88
CA GLY A 337 21.69 -6.77 19.25
C GLY A 337 22.95 -7.12 20.04
N LYS A 338 24.17 -7.04 19.46
CA LYS A 338 25.43 -7.41 20.13
C LYS A 338 26.13 -6.22 20.81
N TYR A 339 25.80 -5.00 20.38
CA TYR A 339 26.43 -3.76 20.81
C TYR A 339 25.38 -2.69 21.12
N MET A 340 25.71 -1.82 22.06
CA MET A 340 25.00 -0.57 22.31
C MET A 340 26.03 0.55 22.47
N SER A 341 25.66 1.77 22.08
CA SER A 341 26.49 2.96 22.29
C SER A 341 25.79 3.93 23.21
N MET A 342 26.53 4.54 24.13
CA MET A 342 26.02 5.60 25.01
C MET A 342 26.83 6.86 24.78
N THR A 343 26.12 7.96 24.60
CA THR A 343 26.69 9.30 24.60
C THR A 343 26.48 9.93 25.97
N TYR A 344 27.55 10.35 26.64
CA TYR A 344 27.51 10.90 27.99
C TYR A 344 28.46 12.09 28.11
N LEU A 345 28.24 12.93 29.12
CA LEU A 345 29.15 14.01 29.49
C LEU A 345 30.17 13.46 30.49
N ASN A 346 31.45 13.65 30.23
CA ASN A 346 32.49 13.31 31.20
C ASN A 346 32.63 14.40 32.28
N ASP A 347 33.46 14.15 33.29
CA ASP A 347 33.72 15.07 34.42
C ASP A 347 34.25 16.45 34.00
N ARG A 348 34.69 16.60 32.74
CA ARG A 348 35.16 17.86 32.14
C ARG A 348 34.11 18.53 31.26
N GLY A 349 32.86 18.08 31.31
CA GLY A 349 31.75 18.60 30.51
C GLY A 349 31.85 18.32 29.00
N LYS A 350 32.71 17.39 28.57
CA LYS A 350 32.87 17.03 27.15
C LYS A 350 32.03 15.80 26.82
N THR A 351 31.28 15.88 25.73
CA THR A 351 30.54 14.76 25.17
C THR A 351 31.50 13.65 24.73
N ARG A 352 31.25 12.43 25.20
CA ARG A 352 31.96 11.21 24.84
C ARG A 352 30.96 10.13 24.43
N THR A 353 31.36 9.27 23.51
CA THR A 353 30.60 8.08 23.14
C THR A 353 31.39 6.85 23.55
N LYS A 354 30.76 5.92 24.28
CA LYS A 354 31.33 4.63 24.66
C LYS A 354 30.45 3.51 24.11
N GLU A 355 31.08 2.53 23.48
CA GLU A 355 30.43 1.31 22.99
C GLU A 355 30.54 0.22 24.06
N PHE A 356 29.44 -0.49 24.30
CA PHE A 356 29.36 -1.62 25.23
C PHE A 356 28.92 -2.88 24.49
N LYS A 357 29.45 -4.03 24.91
CA LYS A 357 29.24 -5.32 24.24
C LYS A 357 28.39 -6.22 25.11
N ALA A 358 27.41 -6.90 24.53
CA ALA A 358 26.52 -7.81 25.26
C ALA A 358 27.28 -8.94 25.98
N LYS A 359 28.41 -9.38 25.44
CA LYS A 359 29.24 -10.46 26.02
C LYS A 359 29.83 -10.12 27.38
N ASN A 360 29.85 -8.84 27.73
CA ASN A 360 30.43 -8.34 28.97
C ASN A 360 29.39 -8.30 30.11
N ALA A 361 28.26 -8.98 29.97
CA ALA A 361 27.23 -9.08 31.01
C ALA A 361 26.67 -7.73 31.52
N ILE A 362 26.76 -6.68 30.70
CA ILE A 362 26.28 -5.35 31.08
C ILE A 362 24.76 -5.24 30.98
N GLU A 363 24.17 -4.43 31.83
CA GLU A 363 22.74 -4.09 31.81
C GLU A 363 22.59 -2.62 31.42
N PHE A 364 21.58 -2.30 30.61
CA PHE A 364 21.20 -0.92 30.38
C PHE A 364 19.70 -0.76 30.45
N CYS A 365 19.25 0.42 30.89
CA CYS A 365 17.83 0.73 30.91
C CYS A 365 17.60 2.08 30.23
N VAL A 366 16.53 2.16 29.46
CA VAL A 366 16.09 3.35 28.74
C VAL A 366 14.71 3.79 29.22
N ASP A 367 14.49 5.09 29.26
CA ASP A 367 13.19 5.69 29.55
C ASP A 367 12.42 5.86 28.24
N ILE A 368 11.35 5.09 28.06
CA ILE A 368 10.43 5.19 26.93
C ILE A 368 9.08 5.58 27.50
N ASP A 369 8.63 6.80 27.20
CA ASP A 369 7.35 7.36 27.64
C ASP A 369 7.11 7.28 29.16
N GLY A 370 8.16 7.50 29.96
CA GLY A 370 8.11 7.45 31.42
C GLY A 370 8.20 6.04 32.00
N GLN A 371 8.35 5.01 31.15
CA GLN A 371 8.54 3.62 31.56
C GLN A 371 9.99 3.18 31.34
N MET A 372 10.65 2.75 32.41
CA MET A 372 12.00 2.21 32.33
C MET A 372 11.97 0.79 31.74
N GLN A 373 12.53 0.64 30.55
CA GLN A 373 12.75 -0.66 29.92
C GLN A 373 14.22 -1.06 30.04
N CYS A 374 14.49 -2.24 30.61
CA CYS A 374 15.83 -2.74 30.83
C CYS A 374 16.21 -3.86 29.87
N TYR A 375 17.48 -3.86 29.47
CA TYR A 375 18.07 -4.79 28.52
C TYR A 375 19.34 -5.35 29.12
N VAL A 376 19.54 -6.66 28.98
CA VAL A 376 20.64 -7.38 29.62
C VAL A 376 21.46 -8.11 28.56
N GLY A 377 22.76 -7.82 28.53
CA GLY A 377 23.71 -8.50 27.67
C GLY A 377 24.05 -9.87 28.25
N MET A 378 23.84 -10.95 27.51
CA MET A 378 24.21 -12.29 27.98
C MET A 378 24.39 -13.29 26.84
N GLN A 379 25.08 -14.39 27.14
CA GLN A 379 25.14 -15.57 26.29
C GLN A 379 23.98 -16.51 26.59
N THR A 380 23.42 -17.12 25.55
CA THR A 380 22.33 -18.10 25.66
C THR A 380 22.75 -19.51 25.22
N LYS A 381 22.14 -20.53 25.82
CA LYS A 381 22.12 -21.92 25.36
C LYS A 381 20.91 -22.07 24.41
N GLY A 382 21.13 -22.52 23.17
CA GLY A 382 20.09 -22.71 22.13
C GLY A 382 20.57 -23.63 20.99
N ASN A 383 19.71 -23.86 19.98
CA ASN A 383 19.88 -24.88 18.93
C ASN A 383 21.29 -24.88 18.30
N ALA A 384 21.94 -26.06 18.33
CA ALA A 384 23.27 -26.30 17.77
C ALA A 384 23.37 -25.98 16.27
N MET A 385 22.25 -25.99 15.54
CA MET A 385 22.22 -25.69 14.10
C MET A 385 22.41 -24.20 13.79
N LYS A 386 21.84 -23.28 14.60
CA LYS A 386 22.17 -21.84 14.54
C LYS A 386 23.62 -21.58 14.95
N LYS A 387 24.16 -22.35 15.91
CA LYS A 387 25.59 -22.31 16.27
C LYS A 387 26.51 -22.77 15.13
N LEU A 388 26.07 -23.72 14.30
CA LEU A 388 26.84 -24.23 13.15
C LEU A 388 26.80 -23.26 11.96
N MET A 389 25.65 -22.63 11.69
CA MET A 389 25.53 -21.60 10.65
C MET A 389 26.37 -20.36 10.98
N ASN A 390 26.37 -19.92 12.24
CA ASN A 390 27.22 -18.82 12.72
C ASN A 390 28.72 -19.18 12.77
N ALA A 391 29.11 -20.45 12.70
CA ALA A 391 30.51 -20.87 12.69
C ALA A 391 31.22 -20.58 11.34
N SER A 392 30.45 -20.35 10.27
CA SER A 392 31.00 -19.97 8.97
C SER A 392 31.43 -18.49 8.88
N ASN A 393 30.93 -17.65 9.79
CA ASN A 393 31.35 -16.25 9.96
C ASN A 393 32.24 -16.17 11.22
N LEU A 394 33.52 -15.82 11.05
CA LEU A 394 34.62 -15.84 12.02
C LEU A 394 34.46 -14.91 13.27
N GLY A 395 33.32 -14.94 13.96
CA GLY A 395 33.04 -14.20 15.18
C GLY A 395 32.18 -15.01 16.15
N PHE A 396 32.79 -15.83 16.99
CA PHE A 396 32.16 -16.66 18.03
C PHE A 396 31.58 -15.85 19.21
N ASN A 397 30.78 -14.81 18.94
CA ASN A 397 30.06 -14.08 19.98
C ASN A 397 28.54 -14.25 19.82
N ASN A 398 28.00 -15.24 20.54
CA ASN A 398 26.55 -15.51 20.65
C ASN A 398 25.91 -14.73 21.82
N ALA A 399 26.52 -13.63 22.26
CA ALA A 399 25.92 -12.77 23.27
C ALA A 399 25.12 -11.64 22.62
N TYR A 400 23.90 -11.47 23.09
CA TYR A 400 22.98 -10.41 22.64
C TYR A 400 22.39 -9.68 23.86
N PHE A 401 21.88 -8.48 23.61
CA PHE A 401 21.04 -7.74 24.55
C PHE A 401 19.60 -8.21 24.43
N TYR A 402 19.03 -8.68 25.54
CA TYR A 402 17.65 -9.13 25.63
C TYR A 402 16.84 -8.18 26.50
N LYS A 403 15.61 -7.88 26.10
CA LYS A 403 14.70 -7.01 26.87
C LYS A 403 14.12 -7.81 28.04
N ARG A 404 14.28 -7.32 29.26
CA ARG A 404 13.69 -7.94 30.45
C ARG A 404 12.18 -7.65 30.48
N ILE A 405 11.38 -8.70 30.61
CA ILE A 405 9.92 -8.61 30.73
C ILE A 405 9.40 -9.04 32.10
N TYR A 406 10.14 -9.89 32.81
CA TYR A 406 9.81 -10.28 34.18
C TYR A 406 11.09 -10.54 34.98
N LYS A 407 11.07 -10.21 36.27
CA LYS A 407 12.17 -10.45 37.21
C LYS A 407 11.60 -10.92 38.53
N LEU A 408 12.09 -12.07 38.99
CA LEU A 408 11.80 -12.66 40.27
C LEU A 408 13.14 -12.90 40.97
N ASN A 409 13.50 -12.05 41.93
CA ASN A 409 14.83 -12.03 42.55
C ASN A 409 15.95 -12.00 41.50
N GLU A 410 16.83 -13.01 41.49
CA GLU A 410 17.94 -13.17 40.55
C GLU A 410 17.53 -13.95 39.27
N HIS A 411 16.28 -14.38 39.18
CA HIS A 411 15.71 -15.04 38.02
C HIS A 411 15.03 -14.02 37.09
N GLN A 412 15.16 -14.22 35.79
CA GLN A 412 14.67 -13.27 34.79
C GLN A 412 14.05 -14.00 33.60
N LEU A 413 12.93 -13.47 33.13
CA LEU A 413 12.38 -13.76 31.81
C LEU A 413 12.67 -12.56 30.92
N LEU A 414 13.28 -12.83 29.77
CA LEU A 414 13.63 -11.83 28.78
C LEU A 414 13.10 -12.25 27.41
N ILE A 415 13.02 -11.29 26.49
CA ILE A 415 12.68 -11.51 25.08
C ILE A 415 13.78 -10.97 24.18
N LYS A 416 13.92 -11.58 23.01
CA LYS A 416 14.78 -11.04 21.96
C LYS A 416 14.06 -9.86 21.28
N PRO A 417 14.61 -8.62 21.29
CA PRO A 417 13.86 -7.44 20.83
C PRO A 417 13.35 -7.51 19.39
N ASP A 418 14.13 -8.09 18.47
CA ASP A 418 13.77 -8.28 17.06
C ASP A 418 12.92 -9.53 16.79
N GLU A 419 12.74 -10.41 17.78
CA GLU A 419 11.95 -11.63 17.67
C GLU A 419 11.14 -11.85 18.96
N ALA A 420 9.98 -11.17 19.08
CA ALA A 420 9.16 -11.18 20.29
C ALA A 420 8.63 -12.57 20.71
N SER A 421 8.64 -13.56 19.80
CA SER A 421 8.29 -14.95 20.07
C SER A 421 9.42 -15.77 20.69
N ILE A 422 10.64 -15.23 20.77
CA ILE A 422 11.78 -15.89 21.40
C ILE A 422 11.96 -15.38 22.83
N TYR A 423 11.67 -16.25 23.79
CA TYR A 423 11.91 -16.01 25.21
C TYR A 423 13.29 -16.50 25.63
N VAL A 424 13.80 -15.93 26.73
CA VAL A 424 15.06 -16.30 27.35
C VAL A 424 14.87 -16.38 28.85
N ILE A 425 15.17 -17.53 29.43
CA ILE A 425 15.12 -17.79 30.87
C ILE A 425 16.54 -17.69 31.44
N LYS A 426 16.73 -16.85 32.46
CA LYS A 426 17.98 -16.81 33.24
C LYS A 426 17.66 -17.17 34.69
N VAL A 427 18.27 -18.24 35.19
CA VAL A 427 18.26 -18.61 36.61
C VAL A 427 19.61 -18.32 37.28
N SER A 428 19.62 -18.12 38.61
CA SER A 428 20.76 -17.56 39.35
C SER A 428 21.97 -18.49 39.38
N ASP A 429 21.74 -19.80 39.47
CA ASP A 429 22.74 -20.87 39.56
C ASP A 429 23.38 -21.21 38.20
N GLN A 430 22.85 -20.68 37.10
CA GLN A 430 23.36 -20.92 35.74
C GLN A 430 24.10 -19.70 35.19
N SER A 431 25.33 -19.89 34.70
CA SER A 431 26.15 -18.81 34.11
C SER A 431 25.67 -18.32 32.74
N LYS A 432 24.88 -19.13 32.02
CA LYS A 432 24.27 -18.79 30.73
C LYS A 432 22.76 -18.90 30.84
N ALA A 433 22.04 -18.07 30.10
CA ALA A 433 20.59 -18.18 29.99
C ALA A 433 20.19 -19.29 29.00
N PHE A 434 18.95 -19.73 29.07
CA PHE A 434 18.36 -20.70 28.14
C PHE A 434 17.42 -19.99 27.16
N MET A 435 17.57 -20.26 25.86
CA MET A 435 16.73 -19.69 24.81
C MET A 435 15.58 -20.64 24.48
N VAL A 436 14.37 -20.12 24.61
CA VAL A 436 13.12 -20.71 24.15
C VAL A 436 12.89 -20.25 22.71
N ASP A 437 13.37 -21.06 21.76
CA ASP A 437 13.36 -20.76 20.32
C ASP A 437 12.25 -21.53 19.58
N ASP A 438 12.34 -21.60 18.25
CA ASP A 438 11.35 -22.21 17.35
C ASP A 438 11.36 -23.74 17.31
N ARG A 439 12.15 -24.40 18.18
CA ARG A 439 12.13 -25.87 18.31
C ARG A 439 10.72 -26.39 18.63
N ASN A 440 10.45 -27.63 18.23
CA ASN A 440 9.23 -28.32 18.65
C ASN A 440 9.23 -28.51 20.18
N ASN A 441 8.02 -28.48 20.77
CA ASN A 441 7.86 -28.44 22.24
C ASN A 441 8.61 -29.57 22.94
N SER A 442 8.51 -30.81 22.44
CA SER A 442 9.20 -31.98 23.00
C SER A 442 10.73 -31.83 23.15
N ASN A 443 11.42 -31.36 22.10
CA ASN A 443 12.88 -31.14 22.18
C ASN A 443 13.24 -29.93 23.04
N LEU A 444 12.33 -28.96 23.14
CA LEU A 444 12.51 -27.77 23.96
C LEU A 444 12.34 -28.09 25.44
N SER A 445 11.30 -28.85 25.77
CA SER A 445 10.98 -29.41 27.08
C SER A 445 12.14 -30.21 27.64
N SER A 446 12.64 -31.22 26.90
CA SER A 446 13.80 -32.00 27.36
C SER A 446 15.03 -31.13 27.65
N ALA A 447 15.34 -30.19 26.75
CA ALA A 447 16.50 -29.32 26.95
C ALA A 447 16.33 -28.29 28.08
N LEU A 448 15.09 -27.82 28.33
CA LEU A 448 14.79 -26.90 29.42
C LEU A 448 14.77 -27.62 30.77
N ALA A 449 14.23 -28.84 30.83
CA ALA A 449 14.26 -29.70 32.00
C ALA A 449 15.70 -29.99 32.43
N ASP A 450 16.58 -30.33 31.48
CA ASP A 450 18.03 -30.46 31.71
C ASP A 450 18.65 -29.16 32.26
N TYR A 451 18.22 -28.00 31.77
CA TYR A 451 18.71 -26.70 32.23
C TYR A 451 18.26 -26.37 33.66
N LEU A 452 17.07 -26.84 34.06
CA LEU A 452 16.44 -26.63 35.36
C LEU A 452 16.53 -27.85 36.28
N SER A 453 17.50 -28.74 36.03
CA SER A 453 17.60 -30.04 36.72
C SER A 453 17.78 -29.95 38.24
N ALA A 454 18.14 -28.78 38.76
CA ALA A 454 18.23 -28.52 40.20
C ALA A 454 16.87 -28.64 40.91
N CYS A 455 15.76 -28.40 40.21
CA CYS A 455 14.41 -28.69 40.70
C CYS A 455 13.84 -29.95 40.03
N SER A 456 14.00 -31.11 40.67
CA SER A 456 13.67 -32.40 40.04
C SER A 456 12.19 -32.62 39.73
N GLN A 457 11.27 -31.99 40.48
CA GLN A 457 9.84 -32.11 40.20
C GLN A 457 9.46 -31.28 38.97
N LEU A 458 9.77 -29.99 38.99
CA LEU A 458 9.56 -29.08 37.86
C LEU A 458 10.20 -29.60 36.55
N ALA A 459 11.42 -30.14 36.62
CA ALA A 459 12.08 -30.72 35.46
C ALA A 459 11.26 -31.87 34.84
N LYS A 460 10.66 -32.74 35.66
CA LYS A 460 9.77 -33.83 35.18
C LYS A 460 8.48 -33.30 34.58
N ASP A 461 7.88 -32.30 35.20
CA ASP A 461 6.63 -31.71 34.74
C ASP A 461 6.84 -31.03 33.36
N ILE A 462 8.00 -30.40 33.16
CA ILE A 462 8.43 -29.87 31.86
C ILE A 462 8.67 -31.00 30.83
N GLU A 463 9.37 -32.07 31.20
CA GLU A 463 9.60 -33.24 30.33
C GLU A 463 8.29 -33.91 29.89
N ASN A 464 7.29 -33.95 30.78
CA ASN A 464 5.96 -34.47 30.49
C ASN A 464 5.10 -33.52 29.64
N GLU A 465 5.66 -32.40 29.19
CA GLU A 465 4.99 -31.37 28.38
C GLU A 465 3.76 -30.75 29.08
N GLU A 466 3.78 -30.65 30.41
CA GLU A 466 2.68 -30.04 31.19
C GLU A 466 2.59 -28.52 31.00
N PHE A 467 3.65 -27.91 30.46
CA PHE A 467 3.71 -26.49 30.13
C PHE A 467 3.80 -26.25 28.62
N ASP A 468 2.99 -25.32 28.12
CA ASP A 468 3.24 -24.71 26.81
C ASP A 468 4.36 -23.66 26.96
N LEU A 469 5.57 -24.01 26.49
CA LEU A 469 6.76 -23.18 26.60
C LEU A 469 6.74 -21.95 25.68
N LYS A 470 5.73 -21.79 24.83
CA LYS A 470 5.54 -20.57 24.02
C LYS A 470 4.64 -19.55 24.69
N ASN A 471 4.05 -19.89 25.83
CA ASN A 471 3.17 -19.02 26.60
C ASN A 471 3.96 -18.28 27.69
N GLU A 472 3.88 -16.95 27.71
CA GLU A 472 4.61 -16.11 28.67
C GLU A 472 4.26 -16.43 30.14
N GLU A 473 2.98 -16.65 30.45
CA GLU A 473 2.53 -16.92 31.83
C GLU A 473 3.05 -18.27 32.32
N ASN A 474 3.08 -19.28 31.45
CA ASN A 474 3.71 -20.56 31.80
C ASN A 474 5.20 -20.40 32.11
N LEU A 475 5.92 -19.56 31.37
CA LEU A 475 7.34 -19.30 31.62
C LEU A 475 7.57 -18.52 32.93
N LYS A 476 6.64 -17.64 33.33
CA LYS A 476 6.66 -16.99 34.65
C LYS A 476 6.42 -18.01 35.76
N ASN A 477 5.42 -18.88 35.61
CA ASN A 477 5.13 -19.95 36.57
C ASN A 477 6.34 -20.89 36.75
N ILE A 478 7.02 -21.28 35.66
CA ILE A 478 8.26 -22.07 35.72
C ILE A 478 9.33 -21.38 36.58
N LEU A 479 9.49 -20.06 36.46
CA LEU A 479 10.44 -19.31 37.28
C LEU A 479 10.05 -19.25 38.76
N GLU A 480 8.75 -19.13 39.05
CA GLU A 480 8.21 -19.13 40.41
C GLU A 480 8.36 -20.49 41.09
N GLU A 481 8.03 -21.56 40.37
CA GLU A 481 8.23 -22.93 40.84
C GLU A 481 9.71 -23.21 41.08
N TYR A 482 10.60 -22.83 40.15
CA TYR A 482 12.04 -23.01 40.32
C TYR A 482 12.58 -22.26 41.54
N GLN A 483 12.13 -21.03 41.78
CA GLN A 483 12.50 -20.24 42.96
C GLN A 483 12.06 -20.91 44.27
N ALA A 484 10.92 -21.61 44.28
CA ALA A 484 10.43 -22.32 45.45
C ALA A 484 11.19 -23.62 45.74
N CYS A 485 11.96 -24.14 44.78
CA CYS A 485 12.80 -25.33 44.96
C CYS A 485 14.18 -25.03 45.57
N LEU A 486 14.59 -23.76 45.57
CA LEU A 486 15.86 -23.26 46.13
C LEU A 486 15.65 -22.78 47.58
#